data_AF-A0AAW5AAB5-F1
#
_entry.id   AF-A0AAW5AAB5-F1
#
_cell.length_a   1.000
_cell.length_b   1.000
_cell.length_c   1.000
_cell.angle_alpha   90.00
_cell.angle_beta   90.00
_cell.angle_gamma   90.00
#
_symmetry.space_group_name_H-M   'P 1'
#
loop_
_entity.id
_entity.type
_entity.pdbx_description
1 polymer ?
#
loop_
_entity_poly.entity_id
_entity_poly.type
_entity_poly.pdbx_seq_one_letter_code
_entity_poly.pdbx_strand_id
1 'polypeptide(L)'
;MAEVLNFEHNGITVNASESPEAMGGLGGNVIGLVGTAPNAHLSIPKNAPFRINSFTAQALLDPTGAESGTLFHAVYQILKVVKVPVYVVIVEEGSTPADTLNNVIGGNEPVTGRKLGLAALGSVPEDLTIIGAPGFTGTKAVAGEFAAFGKRIKARVVLDGKDASVADQVTYSGELGGADLGFDRCLLVHNMPSVYSKAAKKNVFLAPSSLAIAALAKVKQWESPGNQVTFAEDVSRVVEYNILDTSTEGDLLNRYGVSYYARTILGGFSLLGNRSITGKFISYVGLEDAISRKLVKAGQKAMAHNLTKSFMDQEVKRINDWLQTLVADETIPGGSVYLHPELNSVEKYKNGTWFIVIDYGRYAPNEHMVYQLNARDEIIEQFLEDVL
;
A
#
# COMPACT_ATOMS: atom_id res chain seq x y z
N MET A 1 -64.78 6.64 -35.97
CA MET A 1 -63.47 6.32 -36.59
C MET A 1 -62.76 5.39 -35.63
N ALA A 2 -62.16 4.30 -36.11
CA ALA A 2 -61.41 3.40 -35.25
C ALA A 2 -60.11 4.10 -34.82
N GLU A 3 -59.94 4.28 -33.51
CA GLU A 3 -58.70 4.80 -32.94
C GLU A 3 -57.63 3.71 -33.02
N VAL A 4 -56.55 3.98 -33.75
CA VAL A 4 -55.44 3.04 -33.91
C VAL A 4 -54.56 3.15 -32.66
N LEU A 5 -54.77 2.23 -31.71
CA LEU A 5 -54.10 2.23 -30.39
C LEU A 5 -52.61 1.83 -30.45
N ASN A 6 -52.14 1.33 -31.60
CA ASN A 6 -50.73 1.01 -31.83
C ASN A 6 -50.27 1.72 -33.11
N PHE A 7 -49.74 2.92 -32.96
CA PHE A 7 -49.16 3.70 -34.05
C PHE A 7 -47.77 4.17 -33.60
N GLU A 8 -46.76 3.97 -34.44
CA GLU A 8 -45.47 4.63 -34.27
C GLU A 8 -45.50 6.00 -34.95
N HIS A 9 -44.99 7.02 -34.27
CA HIS A 9 -44.94 8.39 -34.77
C HIS A 9 -44.21 8.46 -36.12
N ASN A 10 -44.85 9.04 -37.14
CA ASN A 10 -44.20 9.36 -38.41
C ASN A 10 -43.20 10.51 -38.21
N GLY A 11 -41.95 10.15 -37.91
CA GLY A 11 -40.83 11.06 -37.70
C GLY A 11 -39.49 10.33 -37.72
N ILE A 12 -38.39 11.07 -37.56
CA ILE A 12 -37.04 10.52 -37.39
C ILE A 12 -36.62 10.68 -35.92
N THR A 13 -36.26 9.58 -35.28
CA THR A 13 -35.59 9.58 -33.97
C THR A 13 -34.09 9.49 -34.20
N VAL A 14 -33.35 10.55 -33.86
CA VAL A 14 -31.88 10.54 -33.85
C VAL A 14 -31.43 10.28 -32.42
N ASN A 15 -30.91 9.08 -32.16
CA ASN A 15 -30.29 8.74 -30.88
C ASN A 15 -28.77 8.95 -31.01
N ALA A 16 -28.23 9.90 -30.24
CA ALA A 16 -26.79 10.02 -30.06
C ALA A 16 -26.36 9.07 -28.93
N SER A 17 -25.42 8.18 -29.22
CA SER A 17 -24.76 7.36 -28.20
C SER A 17 -23.37 7.93 -27.93
N GLU A 18 -23.07 8.26 -26.69
CA GLU A 18 -21.72 8.62 -26.26
C GLU A 18 -20.88 7.37 -25.98
N SER A 19 -19.57 7.47 -26.20
CA SER A 19 -18.64 6.41 -25.81
C SER A 19 -18.64 6.22 -24.28
N PRO A 20 -18.41 5.00 -23.78
CA PRO A 20 -18.31 4.77 -22.34
C PRO A 20 -17.27 5.68 -21.69
N GLU A 21 -17.56 6.17 -20.50
CA GLU A 21 -16.66 7.03 -19.73
C GLU A 21 -15.31 6.34 -19.50
N ALA A 22 -14.21 7.05 -19.76
CA ALA A 22 -12.87 6.52 -19.57
C ALA A 22 -12.65 6.14 -18.10
N MET A 23 -12.05 4.97 -17.85
CA MET A 23 -11.76 4.55 -16.48
C MET A 23 -10.70 5.45 -15.84
N GLY A 24 -9.73 5.97 -16.59
CA GLY A 24 -8.61 6.78 -16.07
C GLY A 24 -7.55 5.95 -15.33
N GLY A 25 -6.45 6.59 -14.91
CA GLY A 25 -5.31 5.91 -14.30
C GLY A 25 -5.56 5.25 -12.94
N LEU A 26 -4.60 4.44 -12.49
CA LEU A 26 -4.53 3.93 -11.12
C LEU A 26 -4.16 5.08 -10.18
N GLY A 27 -5.03 5.40 -9.23
CA GLY A 27 -4.86 6.55 -8.34
C GLY A 27 -3.56 6.52 -7.51
N GLY A 28 -3.18 7.69 -6.99
CA GLY A 28 -2.02 7.85 -6.12
C GLY A 28 -2.17 7.19 -4.75
N ASN A 29 -1.11 7.27 -3.93
CA ASN A 29 -1.15 6.76 -2.56
C ASN A 29 -1.99 7.67 -1.65
N VAL A 30 -2.71 7.05 -0.72
CA VAL A 30 -3.44 7.70 0.37
C VAL A 30 -3.12 6.93 1.65
N ILE A 31 -2.68 7.63 2.68
CA ILE A 31 -2.17 7.03 3.91
C ILE A 31 -3.24 7.13 5.01
N GLY A 32 -3.46 6.05 5.76
CA GLY A 32 -4.30 6.02 6.96
C GLY A 32 -3.50 5.57 8.18
N LEU A 33 -3.35 6.44 9.17
CA LEU A 33 -2.61 6.16 10.39
C LEU A 33 -3.51 6.15 11.62
N VAL A 34 -3.23 5.25 12.56
CA VAL A 34 -3.81 5.26 13.91
C VAL A 34 -2.69 5.44 14.91
N GLY A 35 -2.87 6.31 15.91
CA GLY A 35 -1.87 6.47 16.95
C GLY A 35 -2.23 7.56 17.95
N THR A 36 -1.28 7.90 18.81
CA THR A 36 -1.50 8.85 19.90
C THR A 36 -0.98 10.23 19.50
N ALA A 37 -1.67 11.26 20.00
CA ALA A 37 -1.29 12.65 19.88
C ALA A 37 -1.91 13.39 21.09
N PRO A 38 -1.32 13.25 22.30
CA PRO A 38 -1.95 13.70 23.55
C PRO A 38 -2.17 15.21 23.59
N ASN A 39 -1.30 15.97 22.92
CA ASN A 39 -1.35 17.43 22.87
C ASN A 39 -2.10 17.98 21.65
N ALA A 40 -2.79 17.13 20.87
CA ALA A 40 -3.44 17.56 19.64
C ALA A 40 -4.43 18.71 19.87
N HIS A 41 -4.46 19.63 18.92
CA HIS A 41 -5.38 20.77 18.93
C HIS A 41 -6.84 20.29 18.90
N LEU A 42 -7.72 20.98 19.62
CA LEU A 42 -9.14 20.62 19.79
C LEU A 42 -9.94 20.51 18.47
N SER A 43 -9.43 21.09 17.37
CA SER A 43 -10.03 20.97 16.05
C SER A 43 -9.87 19.57 15.43
N ILE A 44 -8.94 18.75 15.92
CA ILE A 44 -8.78 17.38 15.45
C ILE A 44 -9.67 16.46 16.31
N PRO A 45 -10.71 15.86 15.73
CA PRO A 45 -11.57 14.97 16.48
C PRO A 45 -10.83 13.67 16.85
N LYS A 46 -10.96 13.24 18.10
CA LYS A 46 -10.47 11.92 18.53
C LYS A 46 -11.36 10.81 17.98
N ASN A 47 -10.76 9.65 17.68
CA ASN A 47 -11.45 8.48 17.11
C ASN A 47 -12.24 8.79 15.82
N ALA A 48 -11.84 9.80 15.07
CA ALA A 48 -12.41 10.10 13.75
C ALA A 48 -11.28 10.48 12.79
N PRO A 49 -11.36 10.10 11.50
CA PRO A 49 -10.32 10.46 10.55
C PRO A 49 -10.23 11.97 10.33
N PHE A 50 -9.02 12.50 10.45
CA PHE A 50 -8.70 13.88 10.11
C PHE A 50 -7.65 13.92 9.01
N ARG A 51 -7.90 14.72 7.97
CA ARG A 51 -7.04 14.81 6.80
C ARG A 51 -5.93 15.84 7.02
N ILE A 52 -4.68 15.42 6.81
CA ILE A 52 -3.47 16.23 6.88
C ILE A 52 -2.79 16.19 5.50
N ASN A 53 -2.46 17.37 4.98
CA ASN A 53 -1.80 17.54 3.68
C ASN A 53 -0.68 18.60 3.70
N SER A 54 -0.36 19.16 4.86
CA SER A 54 0.60 20.25 5.02
C SER A 54 1.25 20.21 6.40
N PHE A 55 2.42 20.83 6.53
CA PHE A 55 3.10 20.98 7.83
C PHE A 55 2.29 21.82 8.81
N THR A 56 1.47 22.77 8.35
CA THR A 56 0.57 23.55 9.20
C THR A 56 -0.49 22.66 9.84
N ALA A 57 -1.13 21.77 9.06
CA ALA A 57 -2.10 20.81 9.59
C ALA A 57 -1.43 19.72 10.45
N GLN A 58 -0.20 19.31 10.11
CA GLN A 58 0.58 18.38 10.92
C GLN A 58 0.94 18.98 12.29
N ALA A 59 1.29 20.27 12.36
CA ALA A 59 1.60 20.96 13.61
C ALA A 59 0.42 20.97 14.59
N LEU A 60 -0.82 20.84 14.10
CA LEU A 60 -2.00 20.69 14.96
C LEU A 60 -2.01 19.37 15.75
N LEU A 61 -1.18 18.38 15.40
CA LEU A 61 -1.01 17.16 16.20
C LEU A 61 -0.28 17.42 17.53
N ASP A 62 0.53 18.49 17.61
CA ASP A 62 1.12 18.98 18.85
C ASP A 62 1.44 20.50 18.74
N PRO A 63 0.42 21.37 18.90
CA PRO A 63 0.60 22.82 18.94
C PRO A 63 1.51 23.31 20.08
N THR A 64 1.76 22.50 21.11
CA THR A 64 2.63 22.89 22.23
C THR A 64 4.11 22.84 21.86
N GLY A 65 4.44 22.14 20.78
CA GLY A 65 5.82 21.92 20.34
C GLY A 65 6.58 20.90 21.20
N ALA A 66 5.88 20.10 22.02
CA ALA A 66 6.49 19.04 22.82
C ALA A 66 6.86 17.79 22.01
N GLU A 67 6.37 17.69 20.76
CA GLU A 67 6.57 16.56 19.84
C GLU A 67 6.13 15.21 20.44
N SER A 68 5.07 15.22 21.24
CA SER A 68 4.58 14.04 21.98
C SER A 68 3.64 13.14 21.17
N GLY A 69 3.55 11.87 21.57
CA GLY A 69 2.76 10.85 20.89
C GLY A 69 3.45 10.27 19.65
N THR A 70 2.81 9.32 19.00
CA THR A 70 3.41 8.61 17.86
C THR A 70 3.14 9.29 16.51
N LEU A 71 2.01 9.98 16.37
CA LEU A 71 1.56 10.53 15.09
C LEU A 71 2.35 11.76 14.67
N PHE A 72 2.81 12.59 15.61
CA PHE A 72 3.48 13.87 15.29
C PHE A 72 4.71 13.64 14.39
N HIS A 73 5.66 12.83 14.85
CA HIS A 73 6.88 12.54 14.09
C HIS A 73 6.60 11.71 12.85
N ALA A 74 5.72 10.70 12.91
CA ALA A 74 5.40 9.86 11.76
C ALA A 74 4.87 10.71 10.57
N VAL A 75 3.87 11.56 10.82
CA VAL A 75 3.29 12.43 9.79
C VAL A 75 4.30 13.46 9.31
N TYR A 76 5.10 14.06 10.21
CA TYR A 76 6.15 15.01 9.82
C TYR A 76 7.17 14.40 8.86
N GLN A 77 7.65 13.19 9.14
CA GLN A 77 8.63 12.52 8.28
C GLN A 77 8.01 12.07 6.94
N ILE A 78 6.74 11.65 6.92
CA ILE A 78 6.02 11.37 5.68
C ILE A 78 5.97 12.63 4.80
N LEU A 79 5.54 13.77 5.34
CA LEU A 79 5.40 15.03 4.60
C LEU A 79 6.75 15.58 4.09
N LYS A 80 7.87 15.22 4.73
CA LYS A 80 9.22 15.55 4.23
C LYS A 80 9.57 14.80 2.95
N VAL A 81 9.06 13.59 2.77
CA VAL A 81 9.42 12.72 1.63
C VAL A 81 8.41 12.87 0.50
N VAL A 82 7.12 12.93 0.81
CA VAL A 82 6.05 12.86 -0.18
C VAL A 82 4.84 13.68 0.24
N LYS A 83 4.19 14.32 -0.75
CA LYS A 83 2.95 15.07 -0.57
C LYS A 83 1.76 14.23 -1.03
N VAL A 84 1.21 13.44 -0.12
CA VAL A 84 -0.02 12.64 -0.32
C VAL A 84 -1.03 12.95 0.79
N PRO A 85 -2.33 12.68 0.59
CA PRO A 85 -3.29 12.80 1.67
C PRO A 85 -2.96 11.82 2.80
N VAL A 86 -2.82 12.33 4.01
CA VAL A 86 -2.58 11.54 5.22
C VAL A 86 -3.80 11.69 6.13
N TYR A 87 -4.56 10.62 6.31
CA TYR A 87 -5.62 10.55 7.29
C TYR A 87 -5.06 10.00 8.60
N VAL A 88 -5.32 10.72 9.69
CA VAL A 88 -4.95 10.28 11.04
C VAL A 88 -6.19 10.04 11.88
N VAL A 89 -6.16 8.99 12.69
CA VAL A 89 -7.13 8.73 13.76
C VAL A 89 -6.37 8.79 15.08
N ILE A 90 -6.68 9.81 15.88
CA ILE A 90 -6.08 9.96 17.21
C ILE A 90 -6.84 9.07 18.19
N VAL A 91 -6.11 8.19 18.85
CA VAL A 91 -6.61 7.40 19.98
C VAL A 91 -6.03 7.93 21.29
N GLU A 92 -6.78 7.76 22.38
CA GLU A 92 -6.31 8.16 23.71
C GLU A 92 -5.37 7.10 24.28
N GLU A 93 -4.36 7.56 25.01
CA GLU A 93 -3.54 6.68 25.84
C GLU A 93 -4.38 6.18 27.01
N GLY A 94 -4.38 4.87 27.21
CA GLY A 94 -5.06 4.25 28.35
C GLY A 94 -4.18 4.29 29.61
N SER A 95 -4.75 3.85 30.73
CA SER A 95 -4.01 3.78 32.01
C SER A 95 -2.87 2.77 31.97
N THR A 96 -2.94 1.76 31.10
CA THR A 96 -1.88 0.79 30.84
C THR A 96 -1.53 0.70 29.36
N PRO A 97 -0.35 0.17 28.99
CA PRO A 97 -0.03 -0.10 27.58
C PRO A 97 -1.05 -1.00 26.89
N ALA A 98 -1.63 -1.97 27.61
CA ALA A 98 -2.67 -2.86 27.08
C ALA A 98 -3.96 -2.08 26.75
N ASP A 99 -4.35 -1.13 27.59
CA ASP A 99 -5.51 -0.26 27.34
C ASP A 99 -5.28 0.62 26.10
N THR A 100 -4.06 1.13 25.91
CA THR A 100 -3.71 1.86 24.68
C THR A 100 -3.80 0.97 23.45
N LEU A 101 -3.31 -0.28 23.51
CA LEU A 101 -3.45 -1.22 22.39
C LEU A 101 -4.92 -1.52 22.08
N ASN A 102 -5.77 -1.68 23.11
CA ASN A 102 -7.21 -1.83 22.93
C ASN A 102 -7.83 -0.62 22.22
N ASN A 103 -7.41 0.60 22.57
CA ASN A 103 -7.87 1.82 21.90
C ASN A 103 -7.39 1.90 20.44
N VAL A 104 -6.18 1.44 20.13
CA VAL A 104 -5.64 1.39 18.76
C VAL A 104 -6.43 0.41 17.89
N ILE A 105 -6.71 -0.80 18.39
CA ILE A 105 -7.58 -1.77 17.69
C ILE A 105 -8.97 -1.15 17.53
N GLY A 106 -9.48 -0.57 18.62
CA GLY A 106 -10.77 0.10 18.66
C GLY A 106 -11.92 -0.89 18.51
N GLY A 107 -12.92 -0.51 17.73
CA GLY A 107 -14.16 -1.27 17.58
C GLY A 107 -15.34 -0.35 17.30
N ASN A 108 -16.54 -0.78 17.68
CA ASN A 108 -17.74 0.07 17.63
C ASN A 108 -18.12 0.46 19.04
N GLU A 109 -18.35 1.76 19.25
CA GLU A 109 -18.88 2.25 20.50
C GLU A 109 -20.31 1.68 20.72
N PRO A 110 -20.61 1.06 21.87
CA PRO A 110 -21.86 0.31 22.05
C PRO A 110 -23.15 1.12 21.91
N VAL A 111 -23.11 2.42 22.21
CA VAL A 111 -24.31 3.28 22.25
C VAL A 111 -24.54 3.98 20.93
N THR A 112 -23.54 4.69 20.40
CA THR A 112 -23.71 5.45 19.15
C THR A 112 -23.40 4.64 17.89
N GLY A 113 -22.78 3.46 18.03
CA GLY A 113 -22.27 2.69 16.89
C GLY A 113 -21.07 3.33 16.19
N ARG A 114 -20.50 4.40 16.77
CA ARG A 114 -19.35 5.11 16.20
C ARG A 114 -18.14 4.18 16.15
N LYS A 115 -17.47 4.14 15.00
CA LYS A 115 -16.23 3.37 14.81
C LYS A 115 -15.07 4.08 15.52
N LEU A 116 -14.26 3.33 16.27
CA LEU A 116 -13.12 3.79 17.06
C LEU A 116 -11.82 3.13 16.56
N GLY A 117 -10.66 3.74 16.85
CA GLY A 117 -9.35 3.18 16.50
C GLY A 117 -9.20 2.82 15.01
N LEU A 118 -8.66 1.63 14.72
CA LEU A 118 -8.53 1.08 13.36
C LEU A 118 -9.86 1.06 12.60
N ALA A 119 -10.98 0.73 13.25
CA ALA A 119 -12.28 0.71 12.59
C ALA A 119 -12.67 2.09 12.04
N ALA A 120 -12.24 3.18 12.69
CA ALA A 120 -12.55 4.55 12.27
C ALA A 120 -11.95 4.88 10.89
N LEU A 121 -10.82 4.26 10.50
CA LEU A 121 -10.25 4.40 9.15
C LEU A 121 -11.23 3.95 8.06
N GLY A 122 -12.18 3.06 8.37
CA GLY A 122 -13.23 2.65 7.44
C GLY A 122 -14.29 3.71 7.16
N SER A 123 -14.16 4.90 7.75
CA SER A 123 -15.03 6.07 7.49
C SER A 123 -14.30 7.16 6.68
N VAL A 124 -13.07 6.89 6.23
CA VAL A 124 -12.34 7.80 5.34
C VAL A 124 -13.05 7.87 3.98
N PRO A 125 -13.26 9.07 3.41
CA PRO A 125 -13.95 9.23 2.12
C PRO A 125 -13.11 8.86 0.90
N GLU A 126 -11.78 8.76 1.05
CA GLU A 126 -10.83 8.36 0.02
C GLU A 126 -10.40 6.88 0.19
N ASP A 127 -9.98 6.23 -0.90
CA ASP A 127 -9.45 4.86 -0.82
C ASP A 127 -8.07 4.88 -0.17
N LEU A 128 -7.96 4.40 1.06
CA LEU A 128 -6.68 4.18 1.72
C LEU A 128 -5.88 3.12 0.95
N THR A 129 -4.61 3.41 0.65
CA THR A 129 -3.70 2.50 -0.07
C THR A 129 -2.58 1.98 0.80
N ILE A 130 -2.23 2.73 1.85
CA ILE A 130 -1.23 2.39 2.86
C ILE A 130 -1.84 2.65 4.23
N ILE A 131 -1.74 1.69 5.15
CA ILE A 131 -2.15 1.87 6.55
C ILE A 131 -1.06 1.44 7.52
N GLY A 132 -1.10 1.98 8.73
CA GLY A 132 -0.22 1.57 9.83
C GLY A 132 -0.60 2.20 11.15
N ALA A 133 -0.03 1.69 12.23
CA ALA A 133 -0.09 2.33 13.55
C ALA A 133 1.31 2.37 14.17
N PRO A 134 2.11 3.39 13.81
CA PRO A 134 3.50 3.49 14.28
C PRO A 134 3.59 3.40 15.79
N GLY A 135 4.30 2.38 16.27
CA GLY A 135 4.59 2.10 17.68
C GLY A 135 3.67 1.05 18.30
N PHE A 136 2.62 0.61 17.59
CA PHE A 136 1.60 -0.28 18.15
C PHE A 136 1.48 -1.63 17.41
N THR A 137 2.02 -1.73 16.19
CA THR A 137 1.89 -2.93 15.34
C THR A 137 2.95 -4.01 15.61
N GLY A 138 3.81 -3.82 16.62
CA GLY A 138 4.83 -4.81 17.03
C GLY A 138 4.27 -6.01 17.80
N THR A 139 2.98 -6.00 18.15
CA THR A 139 2.30 -7.14 18.77
C THR A 139 1.49 -7.91 17.73
N LYS A 140 1.48 -9.25 17.84
CA LYS A 140 0.73 -10.13 16.94
C LYS A 140 -0.77 -9.80 16.89
N ALA A 141 -1.35 -9.41 18.04
CA ALA A 141 -2.77 -9.06 18.14
C ALA A 141 -3.10 -7.84 17.24
N VAL A 142 -2.38 -6.73 17.40
CA VAL A 142 -2.61 -5.53 16.59
C VAL A 142 -2.23 -5.76 15.12
N ALA A 143 -1.12 -6.47 14.85
CA ALA A 143 -0.70 -6.80 13.50
C ALA A 143 -1.78 -7.62 12.74
N GLY A 144 -2.41 -8.58 13.41
CA GLY A 144 -3.49 -9.39 12.82
C GLY A 144 -4.72 -8.56 12.44
N GLU A 145 -5.14 -7.63 13.30
CA GLU A 145 -6.27 -6.73 13.01
C GLU A 145 -5.97 -5.81 11.84
N PHE A 146 -4.76 -5.24 11.77
CA PHE A 146 -4.33 -4.42 10.64
C PHE A 146 -4.23 -5.22 9.34
N ALA A 147 -3.70 -6.44 9.37
CA ALA A 147 -3.64 -7.33 8.21
C ALA A 147 -5.04 -7.65 7.66
N ALA A 148 -5.98 -8.02 8.55
CA ALA A 148 -7.36 -8.31 8.19
C ALA A 148 -8.08 -7.08 7.61
N PHE A 149 -7.89 -5.91 8.24
CA PHE A 149 -8.45 -4.64 7.77
C PHE A 149 -7.88 -4.26 6.40
N GLY A 150 -6.55 -4.32 6.23
CA GLY A 150 -5.85 -4.04 4.97
C GLY A 150 -6.33 -4.94 3.83
N LYS A 151 -6.49 -6.25 4.08
CA LYS A 151 -7.06 -7.19 3.09
C LYS A 151 -8.48 -6.82 2.64
N ARG A 152 -9.31 -6.35 3.58
CA ARG A 152 -10.69 -5.93 3.29
C ARG A 152 -10.75 -4.68 2.42
N ILE A 153 -9.95 -3.67 2.74
CA ILE A 153 -9.95 -2.40 2.00
C ILE A 153 -8.98 -2.38 0.81
N LYS A 154 -8.25 -3.48 0.58
CA LYS A 154 -7.19 -3.60 -0.43
C LYS A 154 -6.10 -2.56 -0.20
N ALA A 155 -5.56 -2.48 1.00
CA ALA A 155 -4.46 -1.58 1.35
C ALA A 155 -3.23 -2.37 1.81
N ARG A 156 -2.05 -1.85 1.48
CA ARG A 156 -0.79 -2.33 2.02
C ARG A 156 -0.65 -1.85 3.46
N VAL A 157 -0.07 -2.69 4.31
CA VAL A 157 0.08 -2.43 5.75
C VAL A 157 1.56 -2.35 6.06
N VAL A 158 1.99 -1.33 6.78
CA VAL A 158 3.36 -1.28 7.31
C VAL A 158 3.30 -1.62 8.79
N LEU A 159 4.01 -2.68 9.17
CA LEU A 159 4.06 -3.20 10.52
C LEU A 159 5.41 -2.89 11.17
N ASP A 160 5.38 -2.63 12.47
CA ASP A 160 6.54 -2.45 13.31
C ASP A 160 7.10 -3.82 13.72
N GLY A 161 8.41 -3.96 13.63
CA GLY A 161 9.17 -5.02 14.26
C GLY A 161 9.27 -4.79 15.77
N LYS A 162 9.73 -5.83 16.47
CA LYS A 162 10.07 -5.74 17.87
C LYS A 162 11.49 -5.17 17.99
N ASP A 163 11.75 -4.38 19.03
CA ASP A 163 13.12 -3.99 19.38
C ASP A 163 13.88 -5.17 20.02
N ALA A 164 14.11 -6.21 19.23
CA ALA A 164 14.67 -7.50 19.64
C ALA A 164 15.89 -7.87 18.77
N SER A 165 16.52 -9.01 19.03
CA SER A 165 17.58 -9.51 18.15
C SER A 165 17.04 -9.90 16.77
N VAL A 166 17.92 -10.03 15.77
CA VAL A 166 17.54 -10.51 14.44
C VAL A 166 16.90 -11.89 14.51
N ALA A 167 17.43 -12.80 15.35
CA ALA A 167 16.86 -14.13 15.55
C ALA A 167 15.45 -14.10 16.15
N ASP A 168 15.21 -13.23 17.12
CA ASP A 168 13.88 -13.05 17.73
C ASP A 168 12.90 -12.39 16.75
N GLN A 169 13.39 -11.49 15.90
CA GLN A 169 12.59 -10.86 14.86
C GLN A 169 12.18 -11.86 13.77
N VAL A 170 13.08 -12.76 13.37
CA VAL A 170 12.79 -13.88 12.46
C VAL A 170 11.74 -14.80 13.07
N THR A 171 11.90 -15.14 14.35
CA THR A 171 10.91 -15.96 15.09
C THR A 171 9.55 -15.27 15.10
N TYR A 172 9.51 -13.97 15.42
CA TYR A 172 8.27 -13.19 15.38
C TYR A 172 7.62 -13.16 13.99
N SER A 173 8.40 -12.99 12.91
CA SER A 173 7.87 -13.05 11.55
C SER A 173 7.19 -14.39 11.27
N GLY A 174 7.81 -15.50 11.70
CA GLY A 174 7.23 -16.85 11.57
C GLY A 174 5.98 -17.10 12.42
N GLU A 175 5.76 -16.33 13.49
CA GLU A 175 4.54 -16.39 14.30
C GLU A 175 3.35 -15.66 13.65
N LEU A 176 3.60 -14.77 12.66
CA LEU A 176 2.56 -14.00 11.97
C LEU A 176 1.83 -14.87 10.93
N GLY A 177 0.62 -14.44 10.55
CA GLY A 177 -0.27 -15.24 9.70
C GLY A 177 0.13 -15.27 8.22
N GLY A 178 -0.61 -16.05 7.42
CA GLY A 178 -0.42 -16.14 5.96
C GLY A 178 -1.31 -15.20 5.14
N ALA A 179 -1.29 -15.38 3.82
CA ALA A 179 -2.05 -14.57 2.85
C ALA A 179 -3.58 -14.59 3.09
N ASP A 180 -4.12 -15.69 3.60
CA ASP A 180 -5.55 -15.81 3.92
C ASP A 180 -5.99 -14.85 5.03
N LEU A 181 -5.08 -14.46 5.90
CA LEU A 181 -5.32 -13.48 6.96
C LEU A 181 -4.92 -12.05 6.54
N GLY A 182 -4.36 -11.87 5.34
CA GLY A 182 -3.98 -10.55 4.80
C GLY A 182 -2.51 -10.16 4.98
N PHE A 183 -1.66 -11.07 5.47
CA PHE A 183 -0.24 -10.79 5.68
C PHE A 183 0.59 -10.67 4.39
N ASP A 184 0.03 -11.07 3.24
CA ASP A 184 0.62 -10.79 1.92
C ASP A 184 0.67 -9.29 1.61
N ARG A 185 -0.14 -8.47 2.29
CA ARG A 185 -0.14 -7.00 2.22
C ARG A 185 0.76 -6.32 3.22
N CYS A 186 1.42 -7.09 4.10
CA CYS A 186 2.13 -6.54 5.25
C CYS A 186 3.63 -6.46 5.00
N LEU A 187 4.19 -5.24 5.09
CA LEU A 187 5.61 -4.95 5.10
C LEU A 187 6.06 -4.80 6.56
N LEU A 188 6.79 -5.78 7.09
CA LEU A 188 7.32 -5.74 8.45
C LEU A 188 8.69 -5.06 8.48
N VAL A 189 8.92 -4.12 9.39
CA VAL A 189 10.16 -3.33 9.45
C VAL A 189 10.85 -3.51 10.79
N HIS A 190 12.10 -3.95 10.82
CA HIS A 190 12.76 -4.39 12.05
C HIS A 190 13.18 -3.26 13.00
N ASN A 191 14.22 -2.50 12.63
CA ASN A 191 14.91 -1.59 13.53
C ASN A 191 14.28 -0.19 13.55
N MET A 192 14.40 0.49 14.69
CA MET A 192 13.86 1.83 14.88
C MET A 192 14.82 2.87 14.27
N PRO A 193 14.38 3.71 13.32
CA PRO A 193 15.21 4.81 12.83
C PRO A 193 15.16 5.99 13.82
N SER A 194 16.26 6.71 13.97
CA SER A 194 16.31 7.94 14.76
C SER A 194 16.23 9.19 13.89
N VAL A 195 15.64 10.24 14.45
CA VAL A 195 15.56 11.57 13.84
C VAL A 195 15.82 12.65 14.89
N TYR A 196 16.29 13.82 14.47
CA TYR A 196 16.46 14.95 15.38
C TYR A 196 15.11 15.50 15.85
N SER A 197 14.89 15.50 17.16
CA SER A 197 13.75 16.14 17.82
C SER A 197 14.16 17.52 18.31
N LYS A 198 13.40 18.56 17.95
CA LYS A 198 13.65 19.93 18.41
C LYS A 198 13.27 20.09 19.88
N ALA A 199 12.20 19.42 20.31
CA ALA A 199 11.76 19.43 21.71
C ALA A 199 12.80 18.77 22.62
N ALA A 200 13.29 17.58 22.24
CA ALA A 200 14.27 16.83 23.02
C ALA A 200 15.71 17.35 22.84
N LYS A 201 15.96 18.19 21.80
CA LYS A 201 17.29 18.72 21.42
C LYS A 201 18.33 17.63 21.15
N LYS A 202 17.88 16.46 20.69
CA LYS A 202 18.70 15.28 20.41
C LYS A 202 17.99 14.35 19.43
N ASN A 203 18.69 13.32 18.95
CA ASN A 203 18.07 12.26 18.19
C ASN A 203 17.16 11.41 19.09
N VAL A 204 15.96 11.10 18.60
CA VAL A 204 14.98 10.22 19.23
C VAL A 204 14.63 9.10 18.27
N PHE A 205 14.43 7.89 18.80
CA PHE A 205 14.01 6.75 18.00
C PHE A 205 12.52 6.83 17.71
N LEU A 206 12.17 6.59 16.44
CA LEU A 206 10.80 6.45 15.98
C LEU A 206 10.45 4.97 15.84
N ALA A 207 9.16 4.66 15.84
CA ALA A 207 8.70 3.33 15.51
C ALA A 207 9.19 2.90 14.11
N PRO A 208 9.54 1.63 13.89
CA PRO A 208 10.12 1.15 12.64
C PRO A 208 9.29 1.52 11.40
N SER A 209 7.96 1.46 11.47
CA SER A 209 7.08 1.78 10.34
C SER A 209 7.11 3.25 9.92
N SER A 210 7.57 4.18 10.77
CA SER A 210 7.42 5.63 10.56
C SER A 210 8.07 6.12 9.26
N LEU A 211 9.35 5.78 9.02
CA LEU A 211 10.03 6.17 7.78
C LEU A 211 9.72 5.22 6.62
N ALA A 212 9.33 3.98 6.90
CA ALA A 212 9.01 3.00 5.87
C ALA A 212 7.69 3.32 5.17
N ILE A 213 6.70 3.84 5.89
CA ILE A 213 5.46 4.37 5.31
C ILE A 213 5.78 5.49 4.32
N ALA A 214 6.72 6.39 4.67
CA ALA A 214 7.16 7.46 3.79
C ALA A 214 7.84 6.92 2.51
N ALA A 215 8.74 5.95 2.64
CA ALA A 215 9.40 5.30 1.51
C ALA A 215 8.41 4.55 0.60
N LEU A 216 7.43 3.85 1.19
CA LEU A 216 6.38 3.13 0.46
C LEU A 216 5.43 4.07 -0.28
N ALA A 217 5.14 5.23 0.30
CA ALA A 217 4.26 6.23 -0.29
C ALA A 217 4.94 7.08 -1.38
N LYS A 218 6.27 7.21 -1.35
CA LYS A 218 7.08 7.95 -2.34
C LYS A 218 6.99 7.35 -3.74
N VAL A 219 6.88 6.02 -3.84
CA VAL A 219 6.83 5.28 -5.10
C VAL A 219 5.39 4.92 -5.47
N LYS A 220 5.16 4.59 -6.74
CA LYS A 220 3.84 4.10 -7.17
C LYS A 220 3.51 2.78 -6.47
N GLN A 221 2.24 2.40 -6.49
CA GLN A 221 1.76 1.23 -5.75
C GLN A 221 2.37 -0.09 -6.25
N TRP A 222 2.79 -0.12 -7.51
CA TRP A 222 3.41 -1.24 -8.20
C TRP A 222 4.94 -1.12 -8.32
N GLU A 223 5.55 -0.19 -7.60
CA GLU A 223 7.00 0.00 -7.55
C GLU A 223 7.55 -0.43 -6.19
N SER A 224 8.82 -0.87 -6.18
CA SER A 224 9.50 -1.34 -4.97
C SER A 224 9.89 -0.16 -4.06
N PRO A 225 9.64 -0.24 -2.74
CA PRO A 225 10.14 0.74 -1.79
C PRO A 225 11.62 0.54 -1.42
N GLY A 226 12.22 -0.59 -1.82
CA GLY A 226 13.55 -1.00 -1.41
C GLY A 226 14.67 -0.14 -1.99
N ASN A 227 15.79 -0.12 -1.26
CA ASN A 227 17.00 0.67 -1.53
C ASN A 227 16.79 2.19 -1.57
N GLN A 228 15.72 2.69 -0.94
CA GLN A 228 15.48 4.13 -0.83
C GLN A 228 16.22 4.70 0.38
N VAL A 229 17.04 5.73 0.15
CA VAL A 229 17.68 6.52 1.22
C VAL A 229 16.60 7.25 2.03
N THR A 230 16.74 7.19 3.35
CA THR A 230 15.81 7.72 4.35
C THR A 230 16.44 8.87 5.11
N PHE A 231 15.63 9.59 5.90
CA PHE A 231 16.09 10.63 6.82
C PHE A 231 16.52 10.09 8.19
N ALA A 232 16.81 8.80 8.31
CA ALA A 232 17.31 8.25 9.56
C ALA A 232 18.75 8.73 9.80
N GLU A 233 19.02 9.27 10.99
CA GLU A 233 20.36 9.68 11.43
C GLU A 233 21.13 8.49 12.00
N ASP A 234 20.41 7.58 12.66
CA ASP A 234 20.92 6.34 13.25
C ASP A 234 19.80 5.30 13.36
N VAL A 235 20.12 4.09 13.82
CA VAL A 235 19.17 2.99 14.03
C VAL A 235 19.33 2.37 15.41
N SER A 236 18.26 1.84 16.00
CA SER A 236 18.33 1.22 17.34
C SER A 236 19.24 0.00 17.35
N ARG A 237 19.34 -0.68 16.21
CA ARG A 237 20.17 -1.87 16.00
C ARG A 237 20.80 -1.79 14.63
N VAL A 238 22.13 -1.87 14.60
CA VAL A 238 22.89 -1.96 13.36
C VAL A 238 22.67 -3.35 12.78
N VAL A 239 22.09 -3.40 11.58
CA VAL A 239 21.97 -4.64 10.80
C VAL A 239 23.04 -4.59 9.73
N GLU A 240 23.85 -5.63 9.65
CA GLU A 240 24.86 -5.74 8.61
C GLU A 240 24.19 -5.92 7.24
N TYR A 241 24.65 -5.14 6.26
CA TYR A 241 24.27 -5.27 4.86
C TYR A 241 25.51 -5.21 3.99
N ASN A 242 25.60 -6.17 3.08
CA ASN A 242 26.60 -6.21 2.03
C ASN A 242 25.93 -6.70 0.75
N ILE A 243 26.16 -5.99 -0.35
CA ILE A 243 25.51 -6.28 -1.65
C ILE A 243 25.97 -7.59 -2.27
N LEU A 244 27.12 -8.12 -1.87
CA LEU A 244 27.70 -9.37 -2.39
C LEU A 244 27.56 -10.55 -1.41
N ASP A 245 27.43 -10.28 -0.12
CA ASP A 245 27.47 -11.31 0.92
C ASP A 245 26.06 -11.70 1.40
N THR A 246 25.72 -12.96 1.18
CA THR A 246 24.44 -13.58 1.53
C THR A 246 24.41 -14.15 2.95
N SER A 247 25.52 -14.10 3.69
CA SER A 247 25.61 -14.57 5.07
C SER A 247 25.27 -13.51 6.12
N THR A 248 24.94 -12.29 5.68
CA THR A 248 24.64 -11.15 6.55
C THR A 248 23.31 -11.31 7.28
N GLU A 249 23.20 -10.66 8.45
CA GLU A 249 21.93 -10.56 9.19
C GLU A 249 20.81 -9.94 8.35
N GLY A 250 21.16 -8.99 7.48
CA GLY A 250 20.23 -8.38 6.54
C GLY A 250 19.64 -9.37 5.52
N ASP A 251 20.45 -10.29 4.97
CA ASP A 251 19.94 -11.37 4.10
C ASP A 251 18.95 -12.26 4.87
N LEU A 252 19.29 -12.61 6.11
CA LEU A 252 18.42 -13.41 6.97
C LEU A 252 17.07 -12.72 7.21
N LEU A 253 17.05 -11.42 7.54
CA LEU A 253 15.80 -10.67 7.70
C LEU A 253 14.97 -10.67 6.41
N ASN A 254 15.58 -10.40 5.25
CA ASN A 254 14.88 -10.37 3.96
C ASN A 254 14.27 -11.74 3.60
N ARG A 255 14.97 -12.85 3.93
CA ARG A 255 14.48 -14.22 3.71
C ARG A 255 13.17 -14.51 4.44
N TYR A 256 12.96 -13.86 5.59
CA TYR A 256 11.74 -13.97 6.39
C TYR A 256 10.78 -12.79 6.18
N GLY A 257 10.90 -12.07 5.05
CA GLY A 257 9.97 -11.00 4.68
C GLY A 257 10.06 -9.78 5.59
N VAL A 258 11.22 -9.56 6.24
CA VAL A 258 11.46 -8.43 7.15
C VAL A 258 12.36 -7.41 6.48
N SER A 259 11.85 -6.19 6.34
CA SER A 259 12.61 -5.02 5.88
C SER A 259 13.35 -4.36 7.04
N TYR A 260 14.41 -3.61 6.76
CA TYR A 260 15.23 -2.98 7.78
C TYR A 260 15.98 -1.76 7.23
N TYR A 261 16.51 -0.93 8.12
CA TYR A 261 17.37 0.19 7.78
C TYR A 261 18.83 -0.19 7.93
N ALA A 262 19.64 0.00 6.89
CA ALA A 262 21.08 -0.17 6.96
C ALA A 262 21.81 0.86 6.10
N ARG A 263 23.11 1.03 6.39
CA ARG A 263 23.97 1.90 5.57
C ARG A 263 24.28 1.22 4.25
N THR A 264 24.25 2.00 3.18
CA THR A 264 24.63 1.54 1.84
C THR A 264 25.69 2.48 1.25
N ILE A 265 26.27 2.09 0.11
CA ILE A 265 27.22 2.93 -0.63
C ILE A 265 26.60 4.24 -1.15
N LEU A 266 25.27 4.37 -1.13
CA LEU A 266 24.56 5.60 -1.50
C LEU A 266 24.69 6.71 -0.43
N GLY A 267 25.24 6.38 0.74
CA GLY A 267 25.31 7.28 1.89
C GLY A 267 24.01 7.29 2.69
N GLY A 268 24.12 7.59 3.99
CA GLY A 268 23.00 7.54 4.93
C GLY A 268 22.45 6.12 5.14
N PHE A 269 21.21 6.05 5.63
CA PHE A 269 20.49 4.79 5.83
C PHE A 269 19.43 4.60 4.75
N SER A 270 19.43 3.44 4.10
CA SER A 270 18.39 3.04 3.16
C SER A 270 17.43 2.07 3.80
N LEU A 271 16.15 2.13 3.42
CA LEU A 271 15.22 1.03 3.65
C LEU A 271 15.56 -0.11 2.69
N LEU A 272 15.90 -1.27 3.23
CA LEU A 272 16.17 -2.49 2.49
C LEU A 272 15.07 -3.51 2.74
N GLY A 273 14.83 -4.36 1.73
CA GLY A 273 13.69 -5.26 1.68
C GLY A 273 12.50 -4.66 0.92
N ASN A 274 11.80 -5.52 0.16
CA ASN A 274 10.61 -5.16 -0.61
C ASN A 274 9.59 -6.32 -0.68
N ARG A 275 9.76 -7.32 0.18
CA ARG A 275 8.89 -8.48 0.30
C ARG A 275 7.95 -8.29 1.48
N SER A 276 6.74 -8.79 1.32
CA SER A 276 5.80 -8.98 2.43
C SER A 276 6.24 -10.13 3.32
N ILE A 277 5.59 -10.29 4.47
CA ILE A 277 5.81 -11.41 5.39
C ILE A 277 5.66 -12.77 4.68
N THR A 278 4.78 -12.88 3.68
CA THR A 278 4.59 -14.13 2.93
C THR A 278 5.63 -14.33 1.81
N GLY A 279 6.64 -13.46 1.71
CA GLY A 279 7.66 -13.49 0.67
C GLY A 279 7.24 -12.92 -0.69
N LYS A 280 5.97 -12.54 -0.88
CA LYS A 280 5.50 -11.89 -2.13
C LYS A 280 6.00 -10.46 -2.18
N PHE A 281 6.42 -9.98 -3.35
CA PHE A 281 6.78 -8.57 -3.53
C PHE A 281 5.63 -7.64 -3.15
N ILE A 282 5.93 -6.63 -2.34
CA ILE A 282 4.93 -5.66 -1.88
C ILE A 282 4.38 -4.80 -3.04
N SER A 283 5.16 -4.64 -4.11
CA SER A 283 4.76 -4.00 -5.36
C SER A 283 3.72 -4.83 -6.14
N TYR A 284 3.86 -6.16 -6.18
CA TYR A 284 2.88 -7.02 -6.84
C TYR A 284 1.52 -6.93 -6.18
N VAL A 285 1.53 -6.89 -4.85
CA VAL A 285 0.33 -6.76 -4.03
C VAL A 285 -0.29 -5.38 -4.22
N GLY A 286 0.52 -4.32 -4.23
CA GLY A 286 0.03 -2.97 -4.48
C GLY A 286 -0.56 -2.79 -5.88
N LEU A 287 -0.01 -3.43 -6.92
CA LEU A 287 -0.60 -3.45 -8.27
C LEU A 287 -1.97 -4.14 -8.28
N GLU A 288 -2.04 -5.33 -7.69
CA GLU A 288 -3.27 -6.12 -7.60
C GLU A 288 -4.37 -5.38 -6.84
N ASP A 289 -4.03 -4.76 -5.72
CA ASP A 289 -4.95 -3.94 -4.93
C ASP A 289 -5.37 -2.68 -5.70
N ALA A 290 -4.46 -2.02 -6.43
CA ALA A 290 -4.78 -0.84 -7.24
C ALA A 290 -5.76 -1.15 -8.39
N ILE A 291 -5.50 -2.23 -9.14
CA ILE A 291 -6.42 -2.71 -10.18
C ILE A 291 -7.77 -3.07 -9.57
N SER A 292 -7.78 -3.82 -8.45
CA SER A 292 -9.01 -4.24 -7.77
C SER A 292 -9.88 -3.05 -7.35
N ARG A 293 -9.30 -2.04 -6.69
CA ARG A 293 -10.06 -0.84 -6.27
C ARG A 293 -10.62 -0.08 -7.47
N LYS A 294 -9.88 -0.02 -8.58
CA LYS A 294 -10.36 0.61 -9.82
C LYS A 294 -11.55 -0.13 -10.42
N LEU A 295 -11.47 -1.47 -10.49
CA LEU A 295 -12.54 -2.32 -11.00
C LEU A 295 -13.79 -2.23 -10.13
N VAL A 296 -13.67 -2.23 -8.80
CA VAL A 296 -14.81 -2.06 -7.89
C VAL A 296 -15.53 -0.73 -8.15
N LYS A 297 -14.78 0.37 -8.25
CA LYS A 297 -15.36 1.69 -8.52
C LYS A 297 -16.05 1.80 -9.87
N ALA A 298 -15.41 1.26 -10.91
CA ALA A 298 -15.99 1.26 -12.26
C ALA A 298 -17.19 0.32 -12.36
N GLY A 299 -17.11 -0.85 -11.73
CA GLY A 299 -18.16 -1.88 -11.74
C GLY A 299 -19.45 -1.41 -11.08
N GLN A 300 -19.39 -0.57 -10.04
CA GLN A 300 -20.58 -0.02 -9.39
C GLN A 300 -21.52 0.71 -10.37
N LYS A 301 -20.97 1.42 -11.36
CA LYS A 301 -21.76 2.10 -12.41
C LYS A 301 -22.41 1.12 -13.39
N ALA A 302 -21.83 -0.06 -13.57
CA ALA A 302 -22.30 -1.10 -14.47
C ALA A 302 -23.30 -2.06 -13.82
N MET A 303 -23.59 -1.92 -12.52
CA MET A 303 -24.57 -2.76 -11.82
C MET A 303 -26.01 -2.46 -12.25
N ALA A 304 -26.89 -3.44 -12.08
CA ALA A 304 -28.32 -3.41 -12.41
C ALA A 304 -28.68 -3.32 -13.91
N HIS A 305 -27.71 -3.37 -14.81
CA HIS A 305 -27.99 -3.55 -16.23
C HIS A 305 -28.40 -5.00 -16.54
N ASN A 306 -29.27 -5.17 -17.54
CA ASN A 306 -29.58 -6.49 -18.08
C ASN A 306 -28.32 -7.10 -18.73
N LEU A 307 -28.05 -8.38 -18.47
CA LEU A 307 -26.94 -9.13 -19.08
C LEU A 307 -27.22 -9.48 -20.55
N THR A 308 -27.46 -8.46 -21.38
CA THR A 308 -27.55 -8.64 -22.83
C THR A 308 -26.16 -8.88 -23.40
N LYS A 309 -26.06 -9.57 -24.54
CA LYS A 309 -24.79 -9.76 -25.25
C LYS A 309 -24.06 -8.44 -25.46
N SER A 310 -24.78 -7.41 -25.91
CA SER A 310 -24.20 -6.08 -26.17
C SER A 310 -23.59 -5.45 -24.93
N PHE A 311 -24.26 -5.54 -23.79
CA PHE A 311 -23.74 -5.01 -22.52
C PHE A 311 -22.49 -5.77 -22.08
N MET A 312 -22.52 -7.10 -22.14
CA MET A 312 -21.39 -7.93 -21.76
C MET A 312 -20.15 -7.66 -22.64
N ASP A 313 -20.33 -7.59 -23.95
CA ASP A 313 -19.26 -7.28 -24.91
C ASP A 313 -18.69 -5.87 -24.69
N GLN A 314 -19.56 -4.88 -24.43
CA GLN A 314 -19.15 -3.50 -24.15
C GLN A 314 -18.30 -3.40 -22.87
N GLU A 315 -18.68 -4.07 -21.80
CA GLU A 315 -17.94 -4.06 -20.54
C GLU A 315 -16.58 -4.75 -20.66
N VAL A 316 -16.52 -5.91 -21.33
CA VAL A 316 -15.25 -6.59 -21.62
C VAL A 316 -14.35 -5.67 -22.42
N LYS A 317 -14.87 -5.05 -23.49
CA LYS A 317 -14.09 -4.12 -24.32
C LYS A 317 -13.61 -2.92 -23.50
N ARG A 318 -14.48 -2.33 -22.67
CA ARG A 318 -14.17 -1.15 -21.85
C ARG A 318 -13.02 -1.42 -20.88
N ILE A 319 -13.06 -2.56 -20.18
CA ILE A 319 -11.97 -2.95 -19.26
C ILE A 319 -10.71 -3.29 -20.05
N ASN A 320 -10.83 -3.96 -21.20
CA ASN A 320 -9.69 -4.30 -22.04
C ASN A 320 -8.97 -3.05 -22.57
N ASP A 321 -9.71 -2.07 -23.09
CA ASP A 321 -9.17 -0.81 -23.60
C ASP A 321 -8.42 -0.05 -22.48
N TRP A 322 -9.00 0.00 -21.27
CA TRP A 322 -8.32 0.56 -20.10
C TRP A 322 -7.05 -0.22 -19.74
N LEU A 323 -7.07 -1.55 -19.79
CA LEU A 323 -5.90 -2.37 -19.54
C LEU A 323 -4.79 -2.07 -20.56
N GLN A 324 -5.14 -1.83 -21.82
CA GLN A 324 -4.17 -1.40 -22.84
C GLN A 324 -3.58 -0.01 -22.55
N THR A 325 -4.31 0.91 -21.90
CA THR A 325 -3.69 2.16 -21.42
C THR A 325 -2.62 1.91 -20.36
N LEU A 326 -2.81 0.92 -19.48
CA LEU A 326 -1.80 0.56 -18.49
C LEU A 326 -0.58 -0.11 -19.13
N VAL A 327 -0.77 -0.81 -20.26
CA VAL A 327 0.34 -1.33 -21.08
C VAL A 327 1.11 -0.20 -21.73
N ALA A 328 0.41 0.75 -22.34
CA ALA A 328 1.04 1.92 -22.96
C ALA A 328 1.81 2.79 -21.96
N ASP A 329 1.33 2.88 -20.72
CA ASP A 329 1.98 3.59 -19.61
C ASP A 329 3.11 2.77 -18.93
N GLU A 330 3.45 1.59 -19.45
CA GLU A 330 4.43 0.65 -18.87
C GLU A 330 4.15 0.32 -17.39
N THR A 331 2.88 0.35 -16.99
CA THR A 331 2.45 -0.07 -15.65
C THR A 331 2.37 -1.59 -15.54
N ILE A 332 1.98 -2.24 -16.64
CA ILE A 332 1.99 -3.70 -16.82
C ILE A 332 2.58 -4.04 -18.19
N PRO A 333 3.25 -5.20 -18.36
CA PRO A 333 3.83 -5.60 -19.65
C PRO A 333 2.79 -6.06 -20.68
N GLY A 334 1.57 -6.39 -20.24
CA GLY A 334 0.51 -6.92 -21.10
C GLY A 334 -0.70 -7.37 -20.29
N GLY A 335 -1.83 -7.53 -20.98
CA GLY A 335 -3.03 -8.11 -20.39
C GLY A 335 -4.20 -8.23 -21.36
N SER A 336 -5.18 -9.04 -21.00
CA SER A 336 -6.40 -9.29 -21.77
C SER A 336 -7.61 -9.47 -20.86
N VAL A 337 -8.79 -9.17 -21.40
CA VAL A 337 -10.06 -9.34 -20.69
C VAL A 337 -11.02 -10.16 -21.55
N TYR A 338 -11.67 -11.15 -20.95
CA TYR A 338 -12.63 -12.01 -21.63
C TYR A 338 -13.66 -12.59 -20.65
N LEU A 339 -14.73 -13.18 -21.19
CA LEU A 339 -15.69 -13.94 -20.40
C LEU A 339 -15.19 -15.36 -20.18
N HIS A 340 -15.20 -15.85 -18.94
CA HIS A 340 -14.77 -17.21 -18.66
C HIS A 340 -15.63 -18.22 -19.45
N PRO A 341 -15.04 -19.15 -20.24
CA PRO A 341 -15.81 -20.05 -21.10
C PRO A 341 -16.67 -21.05 -20.31
N GLU A 342 -16.14 -21.57 -19.19
CA GLU A 342 -16.82 -22.62 -18.42
C GLU A 342 -17.64 -22.11 -17.21
N LEU A 343 -17.21 -21.04 -16.53
CA LEU A 343 -17.90 -20.52 -15.34
C LEU A 343 -19.19 -19.75 -15.67
N ASN A 344 -19.33 -19.23 -16.89
CA ASN A 344 -20.54 -18.56 -17.36
C ASN A 344 -21.61 -19.57 -17.79
N SER A 345 -22.15 -20.31 -16.83
CA SER A 345 -23.20 -21.31 -17.07
C SER A 345 -24.61 -20.70 -17.07
N VAL A 346 -25.59 -21.46 -17.60
CA VAL A 346 -27.01 -21.08 -17.60
C VAL A 346 -27.53 -20.79 -16.18
N GLU A 347 -27.09 -21.57 -15.19
CA GLU A 347 -27.47 -21.39 -13.80
C GLU A 347 -26.95 -20.05 -13.23
N LYS A 348 -25.69 -19.72 -13.51
CA LYS A 348 -25.09 -18.45 -13.09
C LYS A 348 -25.77 -17.26 -13.75
N TYR A 349 -26.05 -17.36 -15.05
CA TYR A 349 -26.76 -16.32 -15.79
C TYR A 349 -28.17 -16.07 -15.24
N LYS A 350 -28.93 -17.13 -14.92
CA LYS A 350 -30.26 -17.01 -14.29
C LYS A 350 -30.21 -16.30 -12.93
N ASN A 351 -29.09 -16.42 -12.21
CA ASN A 351 -28.83 -15.73 -10.96
C ASN A 351 -28.20 -14.33 -11.15
N GLY A 352 -28.14 -13.81 -12.39
CA GLY A 352 -27.52 -12.53 -12.71
C GLY A 352 -26.00 -12.49 -12.50
N THR A 353 -25.36 -13.66 -12.38
CA THR A 353 -23.92 -13.79 -12.18
C THR A 353 -23.22 -14.10 -13.49
N TRP A 354 -22.09 -13.44 -13.72
CA TRP A 354 -21.21 -13.65 -14.85
C TRP A 354 -19.76 -13.44 -14.41
N PHE A 355 -18.85 -14.11 -15.09
CA PHE A 355 -17.42 -14.16 -14.78
C PHE A 355 -16.64 -13.45 -15.88
N ILE A 356 -16.10 -12.29 -15.54
CA ILE A 356 -15.15 -11.54 -16.34
C ILE A 356 -13.75 -11.91 -15.83
N VAL A 357 -12.91 -12.42 -16.71
CA VAL A 357 -11.52 -12.78 -16.42
C VAL A 357 -10.61 -11.67 -16.92
N ILE A 358 -9.66 -11.29 -16.09
CA ILE A 358 -8.66 -10.26 -16.39
C ILE A 358 -7.29 -10.91 -16.17
N ASP A 359 -6.62 -11.25 -17.26
CA ASP A 359 -5.27 -11.77 -17.25
C ASP A 359 -4.30 -10.59 -17.45
N TYR A 360 -3.28 -10.48 -16.60
CA TYR A 360 -2.31 -9.39 -16.69
C TYR A 360 -0.93 -9.82 -16.20
N GLY A 361 0.10 -9.31 -16.86
CA GLY A 361 1.49 -9.47 -16.42
C GLY A 361 1.89 -8.46 -15.35
N ARG A 362 3.05 -8.68 -14.72
CA ARG A 362 3.60 -7.78 -13.70
C ARG A 362 5.10 -7.61 -13.94
N TYR A 363 5.61 -6.39 -13.81
CA TYR A 363 7.06 -6.14 -13.85
C TYR A 363 7.70 -6.53 -12.52
N ALA A 364 8.76 -7.35 -12.57
CA ALA A 364 9.50 -7.76 -11.39
C ALA A 364 10.42 -6.66 -10.87
N PRO A 365 10.47 -6.40 -9.55
CA PRO A 365 11.53 -5.60 -8.96
C PRO A 365 12.90 -6.22 -9.24
N ASN A 366 13.89 -5.40 -9.55
CA ASN A 366 15.26 -5.85 -9.70
C ASN A 366 15.91 -6.09 -8.32
N GLU A 367 15.79 -7.31 -7.79
CA GLU A 367 16.44 -7.71 -6.53
C GLU A 367 17.86 -8.25 -6.72
N HIS A 368 18.14 -8.90 -7.86
CA HIS A 368 19.42 -9.57 -8.08
C HIS A 368 19.85 -9.44 -9.54
N MET A 369 20.92 -8.68 -9.76
CA MET A 369 21.53 -8.47 -11.06
C MET A 369 22.82 -9.26 -11.16
N VAL A 370 22.94 -10.07 -12.21
CA VAL A 370 24.12 -10.91 -12.47
C VAL A 370 24.97 -10.25 -13.55
N TYR A 371 26.19 -9.85 -13.19
CA TYR A 371 27.19 -9.40 -14.15
C TYR A 371 28.06 -10.59 -14.56
N GLN A 372 28.19 -10.83 -15.87
CA GLN A 372 29.12 -11.82 -16.42
C GLN A 372 30.26 -11.08 -17.12
N LEU A 373 31.48 -11.21 -16.60
CA LEU A 373 32.69 -10.61 -17.16
C LEU A 373 33.47 -11.66 -17.94
N ASN A 374 33.69 -11.41 -19.23
CA ASN A 374 34.45 -12.30 -20.11
C ASN A 374 35.64 -11.53 -20.70
N ALA A 375 36.86 -11.93 -20.33
CA ALA A 375 38.05 -11.51 -21.06
C ALA A 375 38.14 -12.35 -22.35
N ARG A 376 38.24 -11.68 -23.50
CA ARG A 376 38.21 -12.29 -24.83
C ARG A 376 39.46 -11.90 -25.60
N ASP A 377 40.25 -12.90 -25.98
CA ASP A 377 41.51 -12.70 -26.69
C ASP A 377 41.28 -12.06 -28.06
N GLU A 378 40.12 -12.27 -28.69
CA GLU A 378 39.77 -11.64 -29.98
C GLU A 378 39.76 -10.10 -29.92
N ILE A 379 39.46 -9.53 -28.75
CA ILE A 379 39.50 -8.07 -28.55
C ILE A 379 40.95 -7.58 -28.49
N ILE A 380 41.84 -8.40 -27.91
CA ILE A 380 43.28 -8.10 -27.86
C ILE A 380 43.88 -8.26 -29.26
N GLU A 381 43.49 -9.30 -30.01
CA GLU A 381 43.92 -9.51 -31.39
C GLU A 381 43.57 -8.32 -32.28
N GLN A 382 42.32 -7.82 -32.22
CA GLN A 382 41.92 -6.60 -32.95
C GLN A 382 42.74 -5.37 -32.55
N PHE A 383 42.99 -5.18 -31.25
CA PHE A 383 43.84 -4.09 -30.80
C PHE A 383 45.27 -4.21 -31.33
N LEU A 384 45.82 -5.43 -31.38
CA LEU A 384 47.16 -5.67 -31.92
C LEU A 384 47.21 -5.46 -33.43
N GLU A 385 46.15 -5.82 -34.17
CA GLU A 385 46.02 -5.54 -35.61
C GLU A 385 45.98 -4.04 -35.92
N ASP A 386 45.34 -3.22 -35.07
CA ASP A 386 45.29 -1.76 -35.23
C ASP A 386 46.63 -1.07 -34.87
N VAL A 387 47.45 -1.70 -34.03
CA VAL A 387 48.74 -1.16 -33.55
C VAL A 387 49.91 -1.53 -34.47
N LEU A 388 49.87 -2.69 -35.13
CA LEU A 388 50.91 -3.21 -36.04
C LEU A 388 50.67 -2.76 -37.49
#